data_AF-A0A7V6NYQ3-F1
#
_entry.id   AF-A0A7V6NYQ3-F1
#
_cell.length_a   1.000
_cell.length_b   1.000
_cell.length_c   1.000
_cell.angle_alpha   90.00
_cell.angle_beta   90.00
_cell.angle_gamma   90.00
#
_symmetry.space_group_name_H-M   'P 1'
#
loop_
_entity.id
_entity.type
_entity.pdbx_description
1 polymer ?
#
loop_
_entity_poly.entity_id
_entity_poly.type
_entity_poly.pdbx_seq_one_letter_code
_entity_poly.pdbx_strand_id
1 'polypeptide(L)'
;MNANAEKLQKINQNGFILKLMNVFTEKKVEQASEEVELLNMIDEAKRALDCAKMNFEEAKEKEIIDHYIYSIKACEAKYEYLMREAKRRGLRAGINRLIS
;
A
#
# COMPACT_ATOMS: atom_id res chain seq x y z
N MET A 1 41.36 41.63 -25.89
CA MET A 1 40.55 40.59 -26.55
C MET A 1 40.16 39.55 -25.50
N ASN A 2 38.83 39.41 -25.32
CA ASN A 2 38.03 38.37 -24.67
C ASN A 2 38.37 37.81 -23.26
N ALA A 3 37.90 38.50 -22.21
CA ALA A 3 37.79 37.99 -20.83
C ALA A 3 36.53 37.13 -20.58
N ASN A 4 35.99 36.47 -21.61
CA ASN A 4 34.74 35.71 -21.52
C ASN A 4 34.89 34.19 -21.75
N ALA A 5 36.13 33.67 -21.77
CA ALA A 5 36.37 32.24 -21.97
C ALA A 5 36.38 31.42 -20.67
N GLU A 6 36.58 32.04 -19.50
CA GLU A 6 36.78 31.32 -18.24
C GLU A 6 35.50 31.11 -17.40
N LYS A 7 34.34 31.63 -17.83
CA LYS A 7 33.07 31.46 -17.10
C LYS A 7 32.19 30.29 -17.55
N LEU A 8 32.64 29.45 -18.47
CA LEU A 8 31.83 28.32 -18.98
C LEU A 8 32.18 26.94 -18.39
N GLN A 9 33.03 26.84 -17.37
CA GLN A 9 33.31 25.59 -16.66
C GLN A 9 32.53 25.44 -15.33
N LYS A 10 31.21 25.65 -15.33
CA LYS A 10 30.34 25.25 -14.19
C LYS A 10 29.01 24.62 -14.64
N ILE A 11 29.07 23.65 -15.54
CA ILE A 11 27.92 22.79 -15.90
C ILE A 11 28.41 21.36 -16.11
N ASN A 12 28.93 20.71 -15.06
CA ASN A 12 29.18 19.26 -15.07
C ASN A 12 28.92 18.58 -13.70
N GLN A 13 28.23 19.28 -12.78
CA GLN A 13 27.62 18.62 -11.62
C GLN A 13 26.15 18.27 -11.87
N ASN A 14 25.60 18.67 -13.03
CA ASN A 14 24.18 18.56 -13.36
C ASN A 14 23.75 17.13 -13.71
N GLY A 15 24.65 16.30 -14.28
CA GLY A 15 24.31 14.93 -14.67
C GLY A 15 24.10 14.00 -13.47
N PHE A 16 24.94 14.11 -12.44
CA PHE A 16 24.80 13.33 -11.21
C PHE A 16 23.58 13.75 -10.39
N ILE A 17 23.36 15.05 -10.24
CA ILE A 17 22.18 15.57 -9.52
C ILE A 17 20.89 15.16 -10.25
N LEU A 18 20.84 15.27 -11.58
CA LEU A 18 19.69 14.84 -12.37
C LEU A 18 19.43 13.33 -12.26
N LYS A 19 20.49 12.51 -12.32
CA LYS A 19 20.38 11.05 -12.13
C LYS A 19 19.86 10.71 -10.74
N LEU A 20 20.36 11.37 -9.69
CA LEU A 20 19.88 11.20 -8.33
C LEU A 20 18.40 11.60 -8.22
N MET A 21 18.01 12.78 -8.76
CA MET A 21 16.61 13.23 -8.75
C MET A 21 15.67 12.25 -9.44
N ASN A 22 16.06 11.67 -10.58
CA ASN A 22 15.26 10.66 -11.27
C ASN A 22 15.06 9.40 -10.41
N VAL A 23 16.13 8.87 -9.83
CA VAL A 23 16.06 7.70 -8.92
C VAL A 23 15.19 7.98 -7.69
N PHE A 24 15.31 9.17 -7.09
CA PHE A 24 14.43 9.58 -5.98
C PHE A 24 12.97 9.71 -6.40
N THR A 25 12.71 10.15 -7.63
CA THR A 25 11.36 10.29 -8.17
C THR A 25 10.75 8.92 -8.43
N GLU A 26 11.49 8.01 -9.09
CA GLU A 26 11.07 6.63 -9.34
C GLU A 26 10.73 5.91 -8.03
N LYS A 27 11.60 6.01 -7.02
CA LYS A 27 11.38 5.41 -5.70
C LYS A 27 10.12 5.95 -5.01
N LYS A 28 9.82 7.24 -5.15
CA LYS A 28 8.58 7.82 -4.60
C LYS A 28 7.33 7.31 -5.31
N VAL A 29 7.40 7.12 -6.63
CA VAL A 29 6.28 6.58 -7.41
C VAL A 29 6.03 5.11 -7.03
N GLU A 30 7.09 4.32 -6.92
CA GLU A 30 7.02 2.92 -6.47
C GLU A 30 6.41 2.82 -5.06
N GLN A 31 6.91 3.62 -4.12
CA GLN A 31 6.37 3.64 -2.76
C GLN A 31 4.87 4.03 -2.74
N ALA A 32 4.46 5.03 -3.52
CA ALA A 32 3.05 5.40 -3.61
C ALA A 32 2.19 4.26 -4.20
N SER A 33 2.72 3.49 -5.15
CA SER A 33 2.05 2.29 -5.69
C SER A 33 1.84 1.24 -4.62
N GLU A 34 2.89 0.91 -3.86
CA GLU A 34 2.80 -0.07 -2.77
C GLU A 34 1.80 0.35 -1.68
N GLU A 35 1.74 1.64 -1.36
CA GLU A 35 0.79 2.18 -0.38
C GLU A 35 -0.66 2.04 -0.86
N VAL A 36 -0.92 2.29 -2.14
CA VAL A 36 -2.24 2.08 -2.77
C VAL A 36 -2.60 0.60 -2.80
N GLU A 37 -1.68 -0.27 -3.19
CA GLU A 37 -1.89 -1.73 -3.20
C GLU A 37 -2.22 -2.25 -1.81
N LEU A 38 -1.49 -1.82 -0.78
CA LEU A 38 -1.76 -2.20 0.60
C LEU A 38 -3.16 -1.76 1.05
N LEU A 39 -3.60 -0.55 0.70
CA LEU A 39 -4.96 -0.09 1.01
C LEU A 39 -6.03 -0.91 0.26
N ASN A 40 -5.79 -1.26 -1.00
CA ASN A 40 -6.68 -2.13 -1.77
C ASN A 40 -6.78 -3.53 -1.14
N MET A 41 -5.66 -4.10 -0.68
CA MET A 41 -5.65 -5.39 0.00
C MET A 41 -6.42 -5.36 1.33
N ILE A 42 -6.36 -4.25 2.08
CA ILE A 42 -7.14 -4.05 3.31
C ILE A 42 -8.63 -4.05 3.00
N ASP A 43 -9.03 -3.29 2.00
CA ASP A 43 -10.42 -3.17 1.54
C ASP A 43 -10.97 -4.52 1.05
N GLU A 44 -10.18 -5.26 0.27
CA GLU A 44 -10.53 -6.62 -0.16
C GLU A 44 -10.64 -7.60 1.02
N ALA A 45 -9.69 -7.58 1.96
CA ALA A 45 -9.74 -8.44 3.14
C ALA A 45 -10.96 -8.14 4.02
N LYS A 46 -11.36 -6.86 4.12
CA LYS A 46 -12.58 -6.45 4.81
C LYS A 46 -13.83 -6.99 4.12
N ARG A 47 -13.96 -6.80 2.80
CA ARG A 47 -15.08 -7.35 2.02
C ARG A 47 -15.18 -8.87 2.13
N ALA A 48 -14.05 -9.57 2.06
CA ALA A 48 -14.01 -11.02 2.22
C ALA A 48 -14.49 -11.46 3.61
N LEU A 49 -14.07 -10.76 4.65
CA LEU A 49 -14.52 -11.00 6.01
C LEU A 49 -16.04 -10.76 6.17
N ASP A 50 -16.53 -9.64 5.65
CA ASP A 50 -17.95 -9.27 5.73
C ASP A 50 -18.81 -10.29 4.97
N CYS A 51 -18.38 -10.74 3.78
CA CYS A 51 -19.02 -11.83 3.04
C CYS A 51 -19.00 -13.16 3.80
N ALA A 52 -17.87 -13.54 4.39
CA ALA A 52 -17.77 -14.79 5.14
C ALA A 52 -18.70 -14.80 6.36
N LYS A 53 -18.85 -13.66 7.04
CA LYS A 53 -19.80 -13.47 8.14
C LYS A 53 -21.24 -13.56 7.69
N MET A 54 -21.61 -12.86 6.60
CA MET A 54 -22.95 -12.93 6.03
C MET A 54 -23.33 -14.36 5.61
N ASN A 55 -22.42 -15.07 4.95
CA ASN A 55 -22.69 -16.44 4.51
C ASN A 55 -22.71 -17.45 5.67
N PHE A 56 -21.97 -17.18 6.75
CA PHE A 56 -22.03 -17.98 7.98
C PHE A 56 -23.43 -17.93 8.61
N GLU A 57 -24.09 -16.77 8.60
CA GLU A 57 -25.44 -16.61 9.16
C GLU A 57 -26.47 -17.49 8.44
N GLU A 58 -26.27 -17.75 7.14
CA GLU A 58 -27.16 -18.59 6.32
C GLU A 58 -26.77 -20.08 6.33
N ALA A 59 -25.63 -20.45 6.92
CA ALA A 59 -25.12 -21.81 6.91
C ALA A 59 -25.92 -22.73 7.86
N LYS A 60 -26.44 -23.83 7.32
CA LYS A 60 -27.25 -24.82 8.08
C LYS A 60 -26.55 -26.14 8.30
N GLU A 61 -25.73 -26.55 7.34
CA GLU A 61 -24.98 -27.81 7.40
C GLU A 61 -23.73 -27.65 8.24
N LYS A 62 -23.44 -28.64 9.08
CA LYS A 62 -22.33 -28.60 10.05
C LYS A 62 -20.98 -28.34 9.37
N GLU A 63 -20.71 -29.00 8.26
CA GLU A 63 -19.47 -28.89 7.51
C GLU A 63 -19.28 -27.49 6.91
N ILE A 64 -20.39 -26.84 6.54
CA ILE A 64 -20.41 -25.49 5.98
C ILE A 64 -20.23 -24.45 7.08
N ILE A 65 -20.84 -24.66 8.25
CA ILE A 65 -20.62 -23.88 9.46
C ILE A 65 -19.13 -23.93 9.85
N ASP A 66 -18.56 -25.14 9.93
CA ASP A 66 -17.15 -25.34 10.27
C ASP A 66 -16.24 -24.64 9.24
N HIS A 67 -16.54 -24.77 7.94
CA HIS A 67 -15.83 -24.04 6.88
C HIS A 67 -15.81 -22.53 7.14
N TYR A 68 -16.98 -21.92 7.36
CA TYR A 68 -17.06 -20.47 7.55
C TYR A 68 -16.43 -20.00 8.87
N ILE A 69 -16.43 -20.80 9.93
CA ILE A 69 -15.68 -20.48 11.17
C ILE A 69 -14.18 -20.32 10.87
N TYR A 70 -13.60 -21.26 10.11
CA TYR A 70 -12.19 -21.16 9.73
C TYR A 70 -11.93 -20.00 8.76
N SER A 71 -12.82 -19.79 7.78
CA SER A 71 -12.71 -18.69 6.82
C SER A 71 -12.76 -17.32 7.52
N ILE A 72 -13.68 -17.12 8.46
CA ILE A 72 -13.77 -15.89 9.24
C ILE A 72 -12.47 -15.65 10.01
N LYS A 73 -11.97 -16.65 10.75
CA LYS A 73 -10.72 -16.53 11.51
C LYS A 73 -9.52 -16.19 10.62
N ALA A 74 -9.43 -16.80 9.43
CA ALA A 74 -8.36 -16.53 8.48
C ALA A 74 -8.45 -15.10 7.91
N CYS A 75 -9.66 -14.66 7.55
CA CYS A 75 -9.92 -13.31 7.07
C CYS A 75 -9.63 -12.25 8.15
N GLU A 76 -10.03 -12.48 9.39
CA GLU A 76 -9.72 -11.60 10.53
C GLU A 76 -8.21 -11.46 10.74
N ALA A 77 -7.50 -12.58 10.79
CA ALA A 77 -6.04 -12.57 10.93
C ALA A 77 -5.34 -11.81 9.79
N LYS A 78 -5.78 -12.01 8.54
CA LYS A 78 -5.25 -11.28 7.37
C LYS A 78 -5.55 -9.79 7.47
N TYR A 79 -6.81 -9.42 7.74
CA TYR A 79 -7.22 -8.03 7.86
C TYR A 79 -6.44 -7.29 8.95
N GLU A 80 -6.30 -7.89 10.14
CA GLU A 80 -5.52 -7.31 11.22
C GLU A 80 -4.04 -7.12 10.87
N TYR A 81 -3.43 -8.11 10.20
CA TYR A 81 -2.05 -8.02 9.75
C TYR A 81 -1.86 -6.82 8.81
N LEU A 82 -2.70 -6.69 7.79
CA LEU A 82 -2.63 -5.60 6.82
C LEU A 82 -2.89 -4.25 7.48
N MET A 83 -3.80 -4.18 8.44
CA MET A 83 -4.06 -2.98 9.24
C MET A 83 -2.84 -2.57 10.09
N ARG A 84 -2.13 -3.53 10.69
CA ARG A 84 -0.86 -3.26 11.39
C ARG A 84 0.22 -2.77 10.43
N GLU A 85 0.31 -3.36 9.25
CA GLU A 85 1.24 -2.95 8.18
C GLU A 85 1.00 -1.49 7.76
N ALA A 86 -0.24 -1.14 7.42
CA ALA A 86 -0.58 0.20 6.98
C ALA A 86 -0.36 1.25 8.08
N LYS A 87 -0.62 0.91 9.35
CA LYS A 87 -0.29 1.76 10.50
C LYS A 87 1.22 2.00 10.61
N ARG A 88 2.05 0.97 10.39
CA ARG A 88 3.51 1.09 10.43
C ARG A 88 4.05 1.99 9.32
N ARG A 89 3.41 1.95 8.13
CA ARG A 89 3.73 2.83 6.98
C ARG A 89 3.15 4.25 7.10
N GLY A 90 2.41 4.56 8.17
CA GLY A 90 1.87 5.91 8.38
C GLY A 90 0.58 6.23 7.59
N LEU A 91 -0.08 5.23 7.01
CA LEU A 91 -1.24 5.40 6.10
C LEU A 91 -2.57 5.67 6.81
N ARG A 92 -2.55 6.40 7.94
CA ARG A 92 -3.75 6.62 8.79
C ARG A 92 -4.92 7.25 8.02
N ALA A 93 -4.65 8.22 7.15
CA ALA A 93 -5.69 8.88 6.36
C ALA A 93 -6.36 7.93 5.36
N GLY A 94 -5.57 7.05 4.72
CA GLY A 94 -6.09 6.02 3.82
C GLY A 94 -6.94 5.00 4.56
N ILE A 95 -6.47 4.52 5.71
CA ILE A 95 -7.21 3.61 6.58
C ILE A 95 -8.55 4.21 7.00
N ASN A 96 -8.56 5.49 7.45
CA ASN A 96 -9.80 6.14 7.90
C ASN A 96 -10.86 6.17 6.79
N ARG A 97 -10.46 6.39 5.53
CA ARG A 97 -11.38 6.38 4.39
C ARG A 97 -12.04 5.01 4.17
N LEU A 98 -11.37 3.91 4.51
CA LEU A 98 -11.91 2.55 4.34
C LEU A 98 -12.88 2.13 5.46
N ILE A 99 -12.87 2.84 6.60
CA ILE A 99 -13.68 2.51 7.79
C ILE A 99 -14.86 3.49 7.94
N SER A 100 -14.80 4.64 7.24
CA SER A 100 -15.88 5.64 7.18
C SER A 100 -17.07 5.12 6.38
#